data_AF-A0A813H7L3-F1
#
_entry.id   AF-A0A813H7L3-F1
#
_cell.length_a   1.000
_cell.length_b   1.000
_cell.length_c   1.000
_cell.angle_alpha   90.00
_cell.angle_beta   90.00
_cell.angle_gamma   90.00
#
_symmetry.space_group_name_H-M   'P 1'
#
loop_
_entity.id
_entity.type
_entity.pdbx_description
1 polymer ?
#
loop_
_entity_poly.entity_id
_entity_poly.type
_entity_poly.pdbx_seq_one_letter_code
_entity_poly.pdbx_strand_id
1 'polypeptide(L)'
;MGISGSRKCCSCTATGTEPDDLGDDLPRSVFDDPLLVEEGYGNLILAPQAESVGTKVETMESEQVASAWAVLENEVNVQKQIWDSMQFRNGKNHEGEVAWPLSKIEFACMIHLRERCMAIASLEATLVQTAKSDLLSDTMMKAASDVMRAEEQLEPLRTLSARAAVSPAELDALVKALDGFDDPKLEAAVREAIPVWNVP
;
A
#
# COMPACT_ATOMS: atom_id res chain seq x y z
N MET A 1 -27.53 15.15 -0.87
CA MET A 1 -26.44 15.93 -0.22
C MET A 1 -25.13 15.28 -0.62
N GLY A 2 -24.44 15.84 -1.62
CA GLY A 2 -23.20 15.25 -2.16
C GLY A 2 -22.00 16.10 -1.76
N ILE A 3 -21.11 15.54 -0.94
CA ILE A 3 -19.83 16.15 -0.61
C ILE A 3 -18.85 15.70 -1.70
N SER A 4 -18.82 16.43 -2.81
CA SER A 4 -17.84 16.23 -3.88
C SER A 4 -16.54 16.94 -3.47
N GLY A 5 -15.77 16.30 -2.59
CA GLY A 5 -14.42 16.74 -2.26
C GLY A 5 -13.44 16.20 -3.28
N SER A 6 -12.99 17.02 -4.23
CA SER A 6 -11.84 16.69 -5.08
C SER A 6 -10.60 16.53 -4.21
N ARG A 7 -10.22 15.28 -3.90
CA ARG A 7 -8.98 14.96 -3.20
C ARG A 7 -7.81 15.25 -4.14
N LYS A 8 -7.03 16.28 -3.83
CA LYS A 8 -5.74 16.55 -4.47
C LYS A 8 -4.79 15.43 -4.02
N CYS A 9 -4.64 14.40 -4.85
CA CYS A 9 -3.51 13.47 -4.70
C CYS A 9 -2.21 14.28 -4.77
N CYS A 10 -1.34 14.06 -3.78
CA CYS A 10 -0.01 14.67 -3.73
C CYS A 10 0.73 14.44 -5.06
N SER A 11 1.25 15.54 -5.60
CA SER A 11 2.00 15.58 -6.84
C SER A 11 3.21 14.65 -6.75
N CYS A 12 3.13 13.50 -7.43
CA CYS A 12 4.30 12.69 -7.72
C CYS A 12 5.10 13.43 -8.79
N THR A 13 6.12 14.18 -8.37
CA THR A 13 7.04 14.85 -9.28
C THR A 13 7.93 13.79 -9.92
N ALA A 14 7.55 13.34 -11.12
CA ALA A 14 8.38 12.45 -11.93
C ALA A 14 9.62 13.23 -12.40
N THR A 15 10.74 13.11 -11.68
CA THR A 15 12.04 13.53 -12.18
C THR A 15 12.49 12.51 -13.23
N GLY A 16 12.27 12.85 -14.50
CA GLY A 16 12.86 12.13 -15.62
C GLY A 16 14.36 12.34 -15.59
N THR A 17 15.10 11.28 -15.28
CA THR A 17 16.54 11.20 -15.50
C THR A 17 16.76 10.45 -16.81
N GLU A 18 17.25 11.17 -17.81
CA GLU A 18 17.70 10.59 -19.09
C GLU A 18 18.88 9.63 -18.82
N PRO A 19 18.89 8.42 -19.40
CA PRO A 19 20.05 7.54 -19.30
C PRO A 19 21.14 8.01 -20.26
N ASP A 20 22.22 8.58 -19.70
CA ASP A 20 23.45 8.83 -20.42
C ASP A 20 24.12 7.51 -20.83
N ASP A 21 24.37 7.44 -22.13
CA ASP A 21 25.09 6.43 -22.88
C ASP A 21 26.58 6.45 -22.47
N LEU A 22 27.02 5.46 -21.68
CA LEU A 22 28.42 5.29 -21.30
C LEU A 22 28.88 3.85 -21.57
N GLY A 23 29.36 3.66 -22.81
CA GLY A 23 30.73 3.24 -23.08
C GLY A 23 31.20 1.91 -22.48
N ASP A 24 31.20 0.89 -23.34
CA ASP A 24 32.15 -0.24 -23.32
C ASP A 24 33.58 0.24 -23.03
N ASP A 25 34.18 -0.22 -21.94
CA ASP A 25 35.61 -0.56 -21.84
C ASP A 25 35.92 -1.16 -20.44
N LEU A 26 35.84 -2.49 -20.33
CA LEU A 26 36.39 -3.22 -19.17
C LEU A 26 37.73 -3.88 -19.56
N PRO A 27 38.88 -3.42 -19.04
CA PRO A 27 40.10 -4.20 -19.13
C PRO A 27 40.05 -5.39 -18.17
N ARG A 28 40.33 -6.57 -18.75
CA ARG A 28 40.64 -7.82 -18.05
C ARG A 28 41.94 -7.71 -17.24
N SER A 29 42.03 -8.54 -16.20
CA SER A 29 43.12 -8.72 -15.22
C SER A 29 43.05 -7.71 -14.06
N VAL A 30 43.06 -8.12 -12.79
CA VAL A 30 44.11 -8.93 -12.16
C VAL A 30 43.48 -9.86 -11.09
N PHE A 31 43.68 -11.16 -11.28
CA PHE A 31 43.76 -12.15 -10.21
C PHE A 31 45.15 -12.04 -9.58
N ASP A 32 45.22 -12.08 -8.25
CA ASP A 32 46.37 -12.28 -7.33
C ASP A 32 46.14 -11.33 -6.13
N ASP A 33 46.08 -11.71 -4.84
CA ASP A 33 46.30 -12.96 -4.12
C ASP A 33 45.74 -12.74 -2.68
N PRO A 34 45.59 -13.78 -1.83
CA PRO A 34 44.82 -13.77 -0.60
C PRO A 34 45.65 -13.35 0.61
N LEU A 35 45.06 -12.56 1.51
CA LEU A 35 45.56 -12.46 2.89
C LEU A 35 44.43 -12.53 3.90
N LEU A 36 44.42 -13.68 4.57
CA LEU A 36 43.85 -13.95 5.89
C LEU A 36 44.12 -12.79 6.85
N VAL A 37 43.04 -12.23 7.39
CA VAL A 37 43.03 -11.72 8.76
C VAL A 37 41.84 -12.35 9.46
N GLU A 38 42.04 -13.56 9.95
CA GLU A 38 41.20 -14.16 10.97
C GLU A 38 41.60 -13.57 12.33
N GLU A 39 41.06 -12.42 12.70
CA GLU A 39 41.09 -11.99 14.11
C GLU A 39 39.79 -11.27 14.48
N GLY A 40 38.98 -11.95 15.29
CA GLY A 40 38.15 -11.27 16.28
C GLY A 40 36.71 -10.92 15.86
N TYR A 41 35.92 -11.90 15.39
CA TYR A 41 34.47 -11.83 15.60
C TYR A 41 34.18 -12.09 17.08
N GLY A 42 34.42 -11.07 17.91
CA GLY A 42 33.78 -10.99 19.21
C GLY A 42 32.29 -11.13 18.97
N ASN A 43 31.69 -12.13 19.62
CA ASN A 43 30.25 -12.27 19.81
C ASN A 43 29.71 -10.96 20.43
N LEU A 44 29.47 -9.96 19.60
CA LEU A 44 28.41 -8.99 19.83
C LEU A 44 27.15 -9.80 19.69
N ILE A 45 26.75 -10.41 20.81
CA ILE A 45 25.35 -10.72 21.06
C ILE A 45 24.68 -9.34 20.94
N LEU A 46 24.23 -9.03 19.73
CA LEU A 46 23.21 -8.02 19.48
C LEU A 46 22.08 -8.43 20.40
N ALA A 47 21.99 -7.75 21.55
CA ALA A 47 20.76 -7.72 22.31
C ALA A 47 19.64 -7.51 21.29
N PRO A 48 18.52 -8.27 21.37
CA PRO A 48 17.43 -8.10 20.43
C PRO A 48 17.12 -6.60 20.41
N GLN A 49 17.48 -5.93 19.30
CA GLN A 49 17.12 -4.53 19.15
C GLN A 49 15.60 -4.55 19.26
N ALA A 50 15.07 -3.88 20.29
CA ALA A 50 13.65 -3.69 20.40
C ALA A 50 13.18 -3.22 19.02
N GLU A 51 12.34 -4.03 18.38
CA GLU A 51 11.82 -3.74 17.06
C GLU A 51 11.37 -2.29 17.09
N SER A 52 11.96 -1.46 16.22
CA SER A 52 11.66 -0.04 16.27
C SER A 52 10.15 0.08 16.11
N VAL A 53 9.53 0.96 16.89
CA VAL A 53 8.11 1.28 16.77
C VAL A 53 7.71 1.49 15.31
N GLY A 54 8.57 2.16 14.53
CA GLY A 54 8.37 2.36 13.09
C GLY A 54 8.19 1.05 12.35
N THR A 55 9.04 0.06 12.61
CA THR A 55 8.93 -1.30 12.04
C THR A 55 7.64 -2.00 12.46
N LYS A 56 7.19 -1.83 13.71
CA LYS A 56 5.94 -2.44 14.21
C LYS A 56 4.70 -1.79 13.58
N VAL A 57 4.71 -0.47 13.45
CA VAL A 57 3.67 0.29 12.73
C VAL A 57 3.66 -0.11 11.25
N GLU A 58 4.80 -0.13 10.58
CA GLU A 58 4.93 -0.57 9.18
C GLU A 58 4.44 -2.01 8.96
N THR A 59 4.71 -2.92 9.91
CA THR A 59 4.26 -4.30 9.83
C THR A 59 2.74 -4.40 9.96
N MET A 60 2.15 -3.72 10.96
CA MET A 60 0.70 -3.71 11.14
C MET A 60 -0.03 -3.00 9.98
N GLU A 61 0.54 -1.90 9.48
CA GLU A 61 0.09 -1.22 8.26
C GLU A 61 0.05 -2.18 7.07
N SER A 62 1.14 -2.93 6.89
CA SER A 62 1.28 -3.89 5.80
C SER A 62 0.24 -5.00 5.91
N GLU A 63 0.00 -5.53 7.12
CA GLU A 63 -0.97 -6.62 7.34
C GLU A 63 -2.41 -6.20 7.05
N GLN A 64 -2.85 -5.04 7.55
CA GLN A 64 -4.25 -4.59 7.37
C GLN A 64 -4.56 -4.29 5.90
N VAL A 65 -3.65 -3.57 5.22
CA VAL A 65 -3.80 -3.24 3.80
C VAL A 65 -3.68 -4.49 2.95
N ALA A 66 -2.70 -5.36 3.21
CA ALA A 66 -2.55 -6.61 2.48
C ALA A 66 -3.79 -7.50 2.62
N SER A 67 -4.40 -7.57 3.82
CA SER A 67 -5.65 -8.30 4.02
C SER A 67 -6.79 -7.71 3.20
N ALA A 68 -6.93 -6.39 3.14
CA ALA A 68 -7.99 -5.75 2.36
C ALA A 68 -7.82 -6.00 0.84
N TRP A 69 -6.59 -5.87 0.34
CA TRP A 69 -6.26 -6.17 -1.06
C TRP A 69 -6.49 -7.64 -1.39
N ALA A 70 -6.10 -8.57 -0.51
CA ALA A 70 -6.34 -10.00 -0.71
C ALA A 70 -7.84 -10.35 -0.79
N VAL A 71 -8.68 -9.71 0.02
CA VAL A 71 -10.14 -9.86 -0.07
C VAL A 71 -10.65 -9.33 -1.41
N LEU A 72 -10.18 -8.16 -1.85
CA LEU A 72 -10.57 -7.61 -3.16
C LEU A 72 -10.14 -8.53 -4.31
N GLU A 73 -8.93 -9.07 -4.30
CA GLU A 73 -8.45 -10.01 -5.31
C GLU A 73 -9.28 -11.30 -5.36
N ASN A 74 -9.70 -11.80 -4.19
CA ASN A 74 -10.61 -12.94 -4.12
C ASN A 74 -11.97 -12.62 -4.74
N GLU A 75 -12.56 -11.47 -4.42
CA GLU A 75 -13.83 -11.04 -5.01
C GLU A 75 -13.72 -10.82 -6.53
N VAL A 76 -12.58 -10.31 -7.03
CA VAL A 76 -12.30 -10.21 -8.48
C VAL A 76 -12.35 -11.59 -9.12
N ASN A 77 -11.73 -12.60 -8.51
CA ASN A 77 -11.72 -13.96 -9.05
C ASN A 77 -13.13 -14.57 -9.08
N VAL A 78 -13.93 -14.36 -8.02
CA VAL A 78 -15.33 -14.80 -7.98
C VAL A 78 -16.14 -14.08 -9.07
N GLN A 79 -15.98 -12.77 -9.20
CA GLN A 79 -16.71 -11.96 -10.18
C GLN A 79 -16.37 -12.37 -11.62
N LYS A 80 -15.11 -12.72 -11.91
CA LYS A 80 -14.69 -13.25 -13.22
C LYS A 80 -15.42 -14.54 -13.56
N GLN A 81 -15.54 -15.47 -12.61
CA GLN A 81 -16.29 -16.72 -12.82
C GLN A 81 -17.78 -16.45 -13.09
N ILE A 82 -18.36 -15.47 -12.39
CA ILE A 82 -19.75 -15.05 -12.62
C ILE A 82 -19.91 -14.47 -14.03
N TRP A 83 -19.04 -13.56 -14.44
CA TRP A 83 -19.09 -12.94 -15.77
C TRP A 83 -18.86 -13.94 -16.89
N ASP A 84 -17.92 -14.86 -16.74
CA ASP A 84 -17.71 -15.96 -17.69
C ASP A 84 -18.99 -16.79 -17.84
N SER A 85 -19.69 -17.07 -16.73
CA SER A 85 -20.98 -17.78 -16.76
C SER A 85 -22.11 -16.96 -17.41
N MET A 86 -22.09 -15.63 -17.25
CA MET A 86 -23.07 -14.71 -17.83
C MET A 86 -22.84 -14.46 -19.32
N GLN A 87 -21.59 -14.50 -19.79
CA GLN A 87 -21.24 -14.33 -21.19
C GLN A 87 -21.94 -15.39 -22.06
N PHE A 88 -22.06 -16.63 -21.57
CA PHE A 88 -22.82 -17.70 -22.24
C PHE A 88 -24.31 -17.37 -22.40
N ARG A 89 -24.89 -16.56 -21.50
CA ARG A 89 -26.32 -16.22 -21.50
C ARG A 89 -26.63 -14.93 -22.25
N ASN A 90 -25.80 -13.90 -22.07
CA ASN A 90 -26.08 -12.53 -22.52
C ASN A 90 -25.30 -12.13 -23.80
N GLY A 91 -24.35 -12.96 -24.24
CA GLY A 91 -23.58 -12.73 -25.47
C GLY A 91 -22.58 -11.58 -25.38
N LYS A 92 -22.13 -11.10 -26.55
CA LYS A 92 -20.99 -10.17 -26.70
C LYS A 92 -21.19 -8.77 -26.12
N ASN A 93 -22.43 -8.33 -25.91
CA ASN A 93 -22.69 -6.98 -25.38
C ASN A 93 -22.26 -6.87 -23.91
N HIS A 94 -22.47 -7.94 -23.12
CA HIS A 94 -22.07 -7.98 -21.72
C HIS A 94 -20.55 -7.95 -21.55
N GLU A 95 -19.82 -8.64 -22.44
CA GLU A 95 -18.36 -8.65 -22.45
C GLU A 95 -17.77 -7.24 -22.60
N GLY A 96 -18.33 -6.42 -23.48
CA GLY A 96 -17.88 -5.04 -23.68
C GLY A 96 -18.13 -4.13 -22.47
N GLU A 97 -19.26 -4.31 -21.79
CA GLU A 97 -19.62 -3.55 -20.58
C GLU A 97 -18.72 -3.90 -19.38
N VAL A 98 -18.36 -5.18 -19.25
CA VAL A 98 -17.54 -5.71 -18.16
C VAL A 98 -16.04 -5.46 -18.37
N ALA A 99 -15.58 -5.41 -19.62
CA ALA A 99 -14.15 -5.32 -19.93
C ALA A 99 -13.46 -4.10 -19.29
N TRP A 100 -14.12 -2.94 -19.31
CA TRP A 100 -13.56 -1.71 -18.74
C TRP A 100 -13.41 -1.77 -17.20
N PRO A 101 -14.47 -2.04 -16.41
CA PRO A 101 -14.34 -2.07 -14.95
C PRO A 101 -13.41 -3.19 -14.47
N LEU A 102 -13.45 -4.37 -15.12
CA LEU A 102 -12.53 -5.46 -14.79
C LEU A 102 -11.08 -5.05 -15.03
N SER A 103 -10.76 -4.49 -16.20
CA SER A 103 -9.39 -4.05 -16.53
C SER A 103 -8.85 -3.02 -15.53
N LYS A 104 -9.70 -2.10 -15.05
CA LYS A 104 -9.29 -1.07 -14.07
C LYS A 104 -9.02 -1.62 -12.68
N ILE A 105 -9.82 -2.61 -12.24
CA ILE A 105 -9.63 -3.24 -10.94
C ILE A 105 -8.41 -4.17 -10.98
N GLU A 106 -8.22 -4.93 -12.06
CA GLU A 106 -7.02 -5.76 -12.24
C GLU A 106 -5.74 -4.91 -12.31
N PHE A 107 -5.80 -3.77 -13.01
CA PHE A 107 -4.69 -2.82 -13.02
C PHE A 107 -4.37 -2.31 -11.60
N ALA A 108 -5.40 -1.97 -10.81
CA ALA A 108 -5.22 -1.54 -9.42
C ALA A 108 -4.56 -2.63 -8.57
N CYS A 109 -5.04 -3.88 -8.67
CA CYS A 109 -4.46 -5.03 -7.96
C CYS A 109 -3.01 -5.30 -8.40
N MET A 110 -2.67 -5.09 -9.67
CA MET A 110 -1.29 -5.28 -10.14
C MET A 110 -0.33 -4.20 -9.62
N ILE A 111 -0.78 -2.95 -9.54
CA ILE A 111 0.10 -1.81 -9.29
C ILE A 111 0.15 -1.35 -7.83
N HIS A 112 -0.76 -1.82 -6.96
CA HIS A 112 -0.88 -1.31 -5.58
C HIS A 112 0.41 -1.37 -4.75
N LEU A 113 1.26 -2.38 -4.98
CA LEU A 113 2.57 -2.50 -4.31
C LEU A 113 3.61 -1.49 -4.79
N ARG A 114 3.45 -0.92 -5.99
CA ARG A 114 4.40 0.02 -6.61
C ARG A 114 3.90 1.46 -6.57
N GLU A 115 2.66 1.68 -6.96
CA GLU A 115 2.04 3.00 -7.12
C GLU A 115 0.65 3.03 -6.50
N ARG A 116 0.63 3.01 -5.16
CA ARG A 116 -0.58 3.00 -4.34
C ARG A 116 -1.61 4.07 -4.72
N CYS A 117 -1.16 5.33 -4.89
CA CYS A 117 -2.05 6.44 -5.25
C CYS A 117 -2.77 6.20 -6.58
N MET A 118 -2.07 5.63 -7.56
CA MET A 118 -2.66 5.28 -8.86
C MET A 118 -3.62 4.09 -8.75
N ALA A 119 -3.31 3.11 -7.91
CA ALA A 119 -4.21 1.99 -7.63
C ALA A 119 -5.53 2.48 -7.00
N ILE A 120 -5.45 3.33 -5.96
CA ILE A 120 -6.63 3.92 -5.28
C ILE A 120 -7.44 4.78 -6.26
N ALA A 121 -6.80 5.63 -7.05
CA ALA A 121 -7.48 6.46 -8.04
C ALA A 121 -8.19 5.61 -9.11
N SER A 122 -7.59 4.48 -9.52
CA SER A 122 -8.22 3.52 -10.44
C SER A 122 -9.47 2.86 -9.83
N LEU A 123 -9.40 2.47 -8.55
CA LEU A 123 -10.56 1.92 -7.82
C LEU A 123 -11.68 2.95 -7.67
N GLU A 124 -11.35 4.18 -7.24
CA GLU A 124 -12.34 5.26 -7.07
C GLU A 124 -13.04 5.59 -8.40
N ALA A 125 -12.28 5.73 -9.49
CA ALA A 125 -12.83 5.97 -10.82
C ALA A 125 -13.77 4.83 -11.25
N THR A 126 -13.40 3.59 -10.94
CA THR A 126 -14.23 2.42 -11.25
C THR A 126 -15.53 2.47 -10.47
N LEU A 127 -15.47 2.64 -9.14
CA LEU A 127 -16.65 2.70 -8.28
C LEU A 127 -17.61 3.82 -8.67
N VAL A 128 -17.09 5.01 -9.02
CA VAL A 128 -17.92 6.14 -9.45
C VAL A 128 -18.65 5.82 -10.76
N GLN A 129 -18.00 5.15 -11.70
CA GLN A 129 -18.58 4.81 -12.98
C GLN A 129 -19.56 3.63 -12.88
N THR A 130 -19.24 2.62 -12.07
CA THR A 130 -20.09 1.44 -11.85
C THR A 130 -21.19 1.68 -10.83
N ALA A 131 -21.19 2.78 -10.06
CA ALA A 131 -22.32 3.13 -9.19
C ALA A 131 -23.65 3.30 -9.97
N LYS A 132 -23.58 3.45 -11.29
CA LYS A 132 -24.75 3.54 -12.19
C LYS A 132 -25.10 2.23 -12.87
N SER A 133 -24.30 1.18 -12.70
CA SER A 133 -24.48 -0.10 -13.38
C SER A 133 -24.41 -1.27 -12.39
N ASP A 134 -25.27 -2.26 -12.58
CA ASP A 134 -25.29 -3.47 -11.74
C ASP A 134 -24.20 -4.48 -12.15
N LEU A 135 -23.06 -3.98 -12.66
CA LEU A 135 -21.98 -4.82 -13.19
C LEU A 135 -21.11 -5.41 -12.07
N LEU A 136 -20.91 -4.66 -10.98
CA LEU A 136 -20.16 -5.10 -9.81
C LEU A 136 -21.12 -5.63 -8.75
N SER A 137 -20.76 -6.73 -8.11
CA SER A 137 -21.47 -7.21 -6.94
C SER A 137 -21.28 -6.25 -5.74
N ASP A 138 -22.28 -6.23 -4.85
CA ASP A 138 -22.20 -5.44 -3.61
C ASP A 138 -20.99 -5.82 -2.75
N THR A 139 -20.60 -7.10 -2.76
CA THR A 139 -19.42 -7.59 -2.03
C THR A 139 -18.12 -7.04 -2.61
N MET A 140 -18.01 -6.99 -3.93
CA MET A 140 -16.84 -6.41 -4.61
C MET A 140 -16.77 -4.89 -4.42
N MET A 141 -17.90 -4.18 -4.51
CA MET A 141 -17.94 -2.73 -4.23
C MET A 141 -17.54 -2.44 -2.78
N LYS A 142 -18.00 -3.26 -1.84
CA LYS A 142 -17.60 -3.18 -0.43
C LYS A 142 -16.11 -3.45 -0.27
N ALA A 143 -15.56 -4.52 -0.86
CA ALA A 143 -14.14 -4.85 -0.77
C ALA A 143 -13.24 -3.72 -1.32
N ALA A 144 -13.62 -3.11 -2.45
CA ALA A 144 -12.89 -1.97 -3.01
C ALA A 144 -12.97 -0.72 -2.10
N SER A 145 -14.14 -0.47 -1.49
CA SER A 145 -14.30 0.61 -0.52
C SER A 145 -13.52 0.36 0.77
N ASP A 146 -13.42 -0.90 1.20
CA ASP A 146 -12.64 -1.32 2.36
C ASP A 146 -11.14 -1.10 2.14
N VAL A 147 -10.64 -1.40 0.93
CA VAL A 147 -9.26 -1.06 0.52
C VAL A 147 -9.04 0.45 0.59
N MET A 148 -9.92 1.27 -0.01
CA MET A 148 -9.78 2.72 0.02
C MET A 148 -9.76 3.28 1.44
N ARG A 149 -10.63 2.75 2.31
CA ARG A 149 -10.73 3.15 3.71
C ARG A 149 -9.50 2.74 4.52
N ALA A 150 -9.00 1.51 4.34
CA ALA A 150 -7.77 1.05 4.98
C ALA A 150 -6.59 1.94 4.56
N GLU A 151 -6.50 2.30 3.28
CA GLU A 151 -5.42 3.17 2.79
C GLU A 151 -5.53 4.61 3.32
N GLU A 152 -6.74 5.19 3.35
CA GLU A 152 -6.98 6.52 3.90
C GLU A 152 -6.67 6.59 5.40
N GLN A 153 -6.96 5.52 6.14
CA GLN A 153 -6.64 5.39 7.54
C GLN A 153 -5.12 5.38 7.80
N LEU A 154 -4.32 4.77 6.93
CA LEU A 154 -2.87 4.66 7.16
C LEU A 154 -2.06 5.84 6.61
N GLU A 155 -2.63 6.70 5.79
CA GLU A 155 -1.95 7.87 5.23
C GLU A 155 -1.31 8.80 6.29
N PRO A 156 -1.98 9.12 7.43
CA PRO A 156 -1.36 9.91 8.50
C PRO A 156 -0.15 9.21 9.11
N LEU A 157 -0.22 7.89 9.32
CA LEU A 157 0.86 7.11 9.94
C LEU A 157 2.12 7.13 9.07
N ARG A 158 1.95 6.93 7.76
CA ARG A 158 3.06 7.02 6.78
C ARG A 158 3.67 8.40 6.69
N THR A 159 2.84 9.44 6.76
CA THR A 159 3.33 10.83 6.76
C THR A 159 4.27 11.09 7.94
N LEU A 160 4.13 10.35 9.04
CA LEU A 160 4.95 10.54 10.24
C LEU A 160 6.13 9.60 10.29
N SER A 161 6.00 8.36 9.82
CA SER A 161 7.17 7.49 9.66
C SER A 161 8.19 8.12 8.72
N ALA A 162 7.72 8.88 7.71
CA ALA A 162 8.57 9.71 6.86
C ALA A 162 9.19 10.94 7.56
N ARG A 163 8.63 11.41 8.68
CA ARG A 163 9.12 12.56 9.45
C ARG A 163 9.92 12.07 10.66
N ALA A 164 11.24 12.00 10.52
CA ALA A 164 12.18 11.50 11.55
C ALA A 164 12.15 12.20 12.93
N ALA A 165 11.43 13.32 13.08
CA ALA A 165 11.24 14.03 14.35
C ALA A 165 9.77 14.40 14.50
N VAL A 166 9.00 13.58 15.21
CA VAL A 166 7.60 13.84 15.54
C VAL A 166 7.55 14.54 16.89
N SER A 167 6.96 15.73 16.95
CA SER A 167 6.78 16.43 18.23
C SER A 167 5.73 15.72 19.11
N PRO A 168 5.81 15.82 20.45
CA PRO A 168 4.82 15.21 21.34
C PRO A 168 3.37 15.66 21.08
N ALA A 169 3.17 16.88 20.57
CA ALA A 169 1.86 17.41 20.21
C ALA A 169 1.28 16.78 18.93
N GLU A 170 2.13 16.48 17.94
CA GLU A 170 1.72 15.73 16.74
C GLU A 170 1.37 14.28 17.08
N LEU A 171 2.03 13.72 18.09
CA LEU A 171 1.77 12.39 18.64
C LEU A 171 0.39 12.30 19.34
N ASP A 172 0.00 13.30 20.16
CA ASP A 172 -1.34 13.36 20.78
C ASP A 172 -2.46 13.56 19.75
N ALA A 173 -2.19 14.37 18.72
CA ALA A 173 -3.11 14.50 17.59
C ALA A 173 -3.28 13.17 16.85
N LEU A 174 -2.25 12.32 16.86
CA LEU A 174 -2.31 10.99 16.25
C LEU A 174 -3.12 9.99 17.02
N VAL A 175 -2.91 9.93 18.33
CA VAL A 175 -3.71 9.07 19.20
C VAL A 175 -5.19 9.42 19.04
N LYS A 176 -5.52 10.71 18.93
CA LYS A 176 -6.88 11.16 18.61
C LYS A 176 -7.37 10.77 17.21
N ALA A 177 -6.50 10.78 16.20
CA ALA A 177 -6.86 10.28 14.87
C ALA A 177 -7.09 8.75 14.90
N LEU A 178 -6.36 8.04 15.76
CA LEU A 178 -6.45 6.61 15.99
C LEU A 178 -7.67 6.20 16.83
N ASP A 179 -8.19 7.07 17.71
CA ASP A 179 -9.44 6.83 18.44
C ASP A 179 -10.65 6.60 17.50
N GLY A 180 -10.51 6.92 16.20
CA GLY A 180 -11.50 6.62 15.15
C GLY A 180 -11.31 5.27 14.44
N PHE A 181 -10.32 4.47 14.82
CA PHE A 181 -10.04 3.17 14.22
C PHE A 181 -10.75 2.06 14.99
N ASP A 182 -11.36 1.13 14.26
CA ASP A 182 -11.98 -0.07 14.85
C ASP A 182 -10.94 -1.13 15.30
N ASP A 183 -9.65 -0.80 15.34
CA ASP A 183 -8.58 -1.72 15.74
C ASP A 183 -7.92 -1.30 17.08
N PRO A 184 -8.36 -1.87 18.22
CA PRO A 184 -7.81 -1.56 19.53
C PRO A 184 -6.35 -2.03 19.70
N LYS A 185 -5.88 -2.96 18.86
CA LYS A 185 -4.48 -3.41 18.90
C LYS A 185 -3.56 -2.37 18.29
N LEU A 186 -3.99 -1.73 17.19
CA LEU A 186 -3.24 -0.65 16.56
C LEU A 186 -3.15 0.55 17.51
N GLU A 187 -4.26 0.92 18.14
CA GLU A 187 -4.27 1.99 19.14
C GLU A 187 -3.32 1.68 20.32
N ALA A 188 -3.36 0.46 20.85
CA ALA A 188 -2.47 0.04 21.93
C ALA A 188 -0.99 0.04 21.50
N ALA A 189 -0.68 -0.44 20.29
CA ALA A 189 0.69 -0.46 19.77
C ALA A 189 1.24 0.95 19.57
N VAL A 190 0.43 1.89 19.05
CA VAL A 190 0.83 3.29 18.90
C VAL A 190 0.96 3.98 20.25
N ARG A 191 0.09 3.69 21.23
CA ARG A 191 0.23 4.22 22.60
C ARG A 191 1.46 3.69 23.33
N GLU A 192 1.82 2.42 23.15
CA GLU A 192 3.03 1.80 23.71
C GLU A 192 4.32 2.39 23.12
N ALA A 193 4.22 2.89 21.90
CA ALA A 193 5.31 3.46 21.13
C ALA A 193 5.72 4.89 21.51
N ILE A 194 4.77 5.69 22.01
CA ILE A 194 4.94 7.11 22.40
C ILE A 194 6.11 7.36 23.36
N PRO A 195 6.34 6.55 24.42
CA PRO A 195 7.43 6.79 25.37
C PRO A 195 8.82 6.65 24.73
N VAL A 196 8.95 5.81 23.69
CA VAL A 196 10.23 5.52 23.03
C VAL A 196 10.70 6.71 22.18
N TRP A 197 9.78 7.52 21.66
CA TRP A 197 10.08 8.70 20.84
C TRP A 197 10.49 9.93 21.67
N ASN A 198 10.32 9.88 22.99
CA ASN A 198 10.61 10.99 23.91
C ASN A 198 11.99 10.87 24.58
N VAL A 199 12.88 10.01 24.08
CA VAL A 199 14.26 9.95 24.56
C VAL A 199 15.09 10.97 23.75
N PRO A 200 15.62 12.04 24.40
CA PRO A 200 16.39 13.08 23.74
C PRO A 200 17.72 12.61 23.16
#